data_AF-A0A954A998-F1
#
_entry.id   AF-A0A954A998-F1
#
_cell.length_a   1.000
_cell.length_b   1.000
_cell.length_c   1.000
_cell.angle_alpha   90.00
_cell.angle_beta   90.00
_cell.angle_gamma   90.00
#
_symmetry.space_group_name_H-M   'P 1'
#
loop_
_entity.id
_entity.type
_entity.pdbx_description
1 polymer ?
#
loop_
_entity_poly.entity_id
_entity_poly.type
_entity_poly.pdbx_seq_one_letter_code
_entity_poly.pdbx_strand_id
1 'polypeptide(L)'
;AFMEAGRLDDAREAFEKYVPNRGAGAQGQHRYWWRIIHLSEIHRRNDVPKLALQALDEITDYYGSDTYRAPITLERAAIAYDTGDEEQALAEYESVLLLLSDPASPDYASALYGKGRVYQDRWARAMDDATLTDEQRRAVLDDARVVWENLAFKLDPKGGDPRLAEALYLAGIAHLEGGEYAKARDYLERIGPAREAARSKDLTPEEQAEWTSTELRAAHALAESFFLDGRYADAIPMYEAAIALDNDSPEIALAHHQLGLCWFRLDDFAAARRNWEIGRARVNAMSDEQLAELPVRQDKAFWLQLYDEKIAALDEPERLRKP
;
A
#
# COMPACT_ATOMS: atom_id res chain seq x y z
N ALA A 1 3.00 20.09 15.75
CA ALA A 1 4.15 20.10 16.70
C ALA A 1 4.19 18.83 17.57
N PHE A 2 3.47 18.72 18.69
CA PHE A 2 3.59 17.51 19.55
C PHE A 2 3.16 16.22 18.83
N MET A 3 2.05 16.24 18.09
CA MET A 3 1.62 15.08 17.32
C MET A 3 2.59 14.69 16.21
N GLU A 4 3.12 15.67 15.47
CA GLU A 4 4.14 15.44 14.42
C GLU A 4 5.42 14.83 15.00
N ALA A 5 5.76 15.18 16.24
CA ALA A 5 6.89 14.60 16.96
C ALA A 5 6.57 13.26 17.66
N GLY A 6 5.38 12.68 17.43
CA GLY A 6 4.94 11.43 18.06
C GLY A 6 4.69 11.53 19.58
N ARG A 7 4.68 12.74 20.15
CA ARG A 7 4.50 13.00 21.59
C ARG A 7 3.00 13.09 21.93
N LEU A 8 2.31 11.96 21.83
CA LEU A 8 0.84 11.88 21.92
C LEU A 8 0.29 12.29 23.30
N ASP A 9 0.97 11.96 24.40
CA ASP A 9 0.54 12.36 25.74
C ASP A 9 0.61 13.88 25.95
N ASP A 10 1.69 14.52 25.51
CA ASP A 10 1.85 15.97 25.57
C ASP A 10 0.82 16.68 24.67
N ALA A 11 0.54 16.11 23.50
CA ALA A 11 -0.51 16.60 22.61
C ALA A 11 -1.89 16.50 23.28
N ARG A 12 -2.21 15.36 23.91
CA ARG A 12 -3.47 15.17 24.64
C ARG A 12 -3.63 16.24 25.71
N GLU A 13 -2.62 16.41 26.57
CA GLU A 13 -2.67 17.38 27.66
C GLU A 13 -2.87 18.81 27.12
N ALA A 14 -2.20 19.16 26.02
CA ALA A 14 -2.36 20.45 25.37
C ALA A 14 -3.79 20.67 24.84
N PHE A 15 -4.38 19.67 24.19
CA PHE A 15 -5.74 19.75 23.67
C PHE A 15 -6.81 19.71 24.78
N GLU A 16 -6.59 18.95 25.85
CA GLU A 16 -7.48 18.92 27.02
C GLU A 16 -7.56 20.29 27.70
N LYS A 17 -6.40 20.94 27.90
CA LYS A 17 -6.30 22.29 28.47
C LYS A 17 -6.86 23.38 27.56
N TYR A 18 -6.85 23.15 26.24
CA TYR A 18 -7.42 24.07 25.28
C TYR A 18 -8.94 23.98 25.28
N VAL A 19 -9.63 24.93 25.91
CA VAL A 19 -11.11 25.03 25.87
C VAL A 19 -11.48 26.26 25.03
N PRO A 20 -11.71 26.11 23.71
CA PRO A 20 -12.09 27.24 22.89
C PRO A 20 -13.46 27.78 23.33
N ASN A 21 -13.61 29.10 23.32
CA ASN A 21 -14.84 29.75 23.72
C ASN A 21 -15.97 29.37 22.74
N ARG A 22 -16.91 28.53 23.20
CA ARG A 22 -18.01 27.97 22.40
C ARG A 22 -18.94 29.04 21.80
N GLY A 23 -18.94 30.26 22.34
CA GLY A 23 -19.79 31.37 21.88
C GLY A 23 -19.16 32.32 20.84
N ALA A 24 -17.93 32.08 20.37
CA ALA A 24 -17.17 33.05 19.56
C ALA A 24 -17.48 33.03 18.04
N GLY A 25 -18.71 32.67 17.65
CA GLY A 25 -19.11 32.56 16.23
C GLY A 25 -18.36 31.45 15.47
N ALA A 26 -18.40 31.49 14.14
CA ALA A 26 -17.87 30.43 13.26
C ALA A 26 -16.39 30.07 13.51
N GLN A 27 -15.55 31.03 13.92
CA GLN A 27 -14.15 30.76 14.26
C GLN A 27 -13.97 30.03 15.59
N GLY A 28 -14.80 30.33 16.61
CA GLY A 28 -14.81 29.57 17.86
C GLY A 28 -15.26 28.12 17.61
N GLN A 29 -16.22 27.97 16.72
CA GLN A 29 -16.77 26.68 16.32
C GLN A 29 -15.74 25.80 15.59
N HIS A 30 -15.05 26.37 14.59
CA HIS A 30 -13.99 25.67 13.87
C HIS A 30 -12.85 25.21 14.78
N ARG A 31 -12.43 26.04 15.76
CA ARG A 31 -11.37 25.67 16.72
C ARG A 31 -11.80 24.59 17.71
N TYR A 32 -13.07 24.60 18.12
CA TYR A 32 -13.63 23.53 18.95
C TYR A 32 -13.69 22.21 18.18
N TRP A 33 -14.11 22.25 16.91
CA TRP A 33 -14.07 21.10 16.02
C TRP A 33 -12.66 20.53 15.88
N TRP A 34 -11.70 21.39 15.55
CA TRP A 34 -10.30 21.00 15.37
C TRP A 34 -9.76 20.30 16.61
N ARG A 35 -10.01 20.84 17.81
CA ARG A 35 -9.61 20.21 19.07
C ARG A 35 -10.10 18.77 19.20
N ILE A 36 -11.39 18.53 18.96
CA ILE A 36 -12.01 17.23 19.22
C ILE A 36 -11.58 16.18 18.20
N ILE A 37 -11.45 16.54 16.92
CA ILE A 37 -10.91 15.62 15.91
C ILE A 37 -9.50 15.17 16.30
N HIS A 38 -8.64 16.09 16.71
CA HIS A 38 -7.30 15.75 17.16
C HIS A 38 -7.28 14.94 18.47
N LEU A 39 -8.19 15.21 19.40
CA LEU A 39 -8.35 14.36 20.59
C LEU A 39 -8.79 12.94 20.23
N SER A 40 -9.75 12.81 19.30
CA SER A 40 -10.17 11.51 18.77
C SER A 40 -9.00 10.76 18.15
N GLU A 41 -8.24 11.42 17.27
CA GLU A 41 -7.07 10.85 16.62
C GLU A 41 -6.01 10.41 17.65
N ILE A 42 -5.75 11.22 18.67
CA ILE A 42 -4.81 10.88 19.75
C ILE A 42 -5.32 9.68 20.54
N HIS A 43 -6.61 9.62 20.88
CA HIS A 43 -7.18 8.48 21.59
C HIS A 43 -7.14 7.20 20.74
N ARG A 44 -7.40 7.29 19.44
CA ARG A 44 -7.26 6.18 18.49
C ARG A 44 -5.82 5.67 18.43
N ARG A 45 -4.85 6.58 18.27
CA ARG A 45 -3.40 6.23 18.23
C ARG A 45 -2.87 5.67 19.56
N ASN A 46 -3.51 5.99 20.69
CA ASN A 46 -3.21 5.44 22.01
C ASN A 46 -4.00 4.16 22.34
N ASP A 47 -4.69 3.55 21.37
CA ASP A 47 -5.49 2.33 21.53
C ASP A 47 -6.62 2.48 22.57
N VAL A 48 -7.27 3.65 22.57
CA VAL A 48 -8.44 3.93 23.41
C VAL A 48 -9.66 4.34 22.57
N PRO A 49 -10.16 3.44 21.71
CA PRO A 49 -11.21 3.75 20.70
C PRO A 49 -12.52 4.25 21.33
N LYS A 50 -12.83 3.83 22.55
CA LYS A 50 -14.01 4.30 23.28
C LYS A 50 -13.94 5.80 23.59
N LEU A 51 -12.78 6.31 23.99
CA LEU A 51 -12.60 7.74 24.26
C LEU A 51 -12.61 8.54 22.96
N ALA A 52 -12.09 7.97 21.87
CA ALA A 52 -12.15 8.57 20.54
C ALA A 52 -13.62 8.75 20.10
N LEU A 53 -14.43 7.69 20.17
CA LEU A 53 -15.86 7.76 19.84
C LEU A 53 -16.62 8.74 20.73
N GLN A 54 -16.36 8.74 22.05
CA GLN A 54 -16.98 9.70 22.97
C GLN A 54 -16.68 11.15 22.58
N ALA A 55 -15.44 11.45 22.18
CA ALA A 55 -15.07 12.77 21.71
C ALA A 55 -15.87 13.17 20.46
N LEU A 56 -16.06 12.25 19.51
CA LEU A 56 -16.82 12.50 18.27
C LEU A 56 -18.33 12.67 18.51
N ASP A 57 -18.90 11.89 19.43
CA ASP A 57 -20.32 12.00 19.79
C ASP A 57 -20.63 13.39 20.41
N GLU A 58 -19.73 13.94 21.23
CA GLU A 58 -19.86 15.29 21.80
C GLU A 58 -20.00 16.40 20.74
N ILE A 59 -19.41 16.20 19.55
CA ILE A 59 -19.48 17.17 18.46
C ILE A 59 -20.69 16.95 17.56
N THR A 60 -21.08 15.70 17.34
CA THR A 60 -22.18 15.35 16.43
C THR A 60 -23.47 16.01 16.90
N ASP A 61 -23.71 16.04 18.21
CA ASP A 61 -24.87 16.69 18.83
C ASP A 61 -24.85 18.22 18.73
N TYR A 62 -23.66 18.82 18.59
CA TYR A 62 -23.47 20.27 18.65
C TYR A 62 -23.40 20.93 17.26
N TYR A 63 -22.83 20.24 16.27
CA TYR A 63 -22.41 20.83 15.00
C TYR A 63 -23.19 20.36 13.77
N GLY A 64 -24.41 19.83 13.92
CA GLY A 64 -25.32 19.22 12.90
C GLY A 64 -25.51 19.94 11.56
N SER A 65 -24.42 20.36 10.94
CA SER A 65 -24.21 21.09 9.72
C SER A 65 -23.33 20.20 8.85
N ASP A 66 -23.69 20.10 7.58
CA ASP A 66 -23.08 19.14 6.65
C ASP A 66 -21.56 19.32 6.50
N THR A 67 -21.05 20.53 6.77
CA THR A 67 -19.62 20.90 6.68
C THR A 67 -18.68 19.99 7.47
N TYR A 68 -19.08 19.53 8.66
CA TYR A 68 -18.20 18.72 9.53
C TYR A 68 -18.57 17.24 9.54
N ARG A 69 -19.67 16.87 8.89
CA ARG A 69 -20.19 15.52 8.93
C ARG A 69 -19.24 14.53 8.26
N ALA A 70 -18.72 14.85 7.08
CA ALA A 70 -17.79 13.97 6.36
C ALA A 70 -16.49 13.69 7.16
N PRO A 71 -15.77 14.69 7.71
CA PRO A 71 -14.59 14.42 8.54
C PRO A 71 -14.87 13.60 9.80
N ILE A 72 -16.00 13.83 10.48
CA ILE A 72 -16.38 13.05 11.68
C ILE A 72 -16.66 11.60 11.29
N THR A 73 -17.46 11.39 10.26
CA THR A 73 -17.79 10.07 9.71
C THR A 73 -16.51 9.34 9.27
N LEU A 74 -15.56 10.04 8.66
CA LEU A 74 -14.27 9.49 8.28
C LEU A 74 -13.46 8.99 9.48
N GLU A 75 -13.38 9.78 10.56
CA GLU A 75 -12.68 9.36 11.78
C GLU A 75 -13.38 8.17 12.46
N ARG A 76 -14.73 8.12 12.45
CA ARG A 76 -15.48 6.93 12.93
C ARG A 76 -15.18 5.70 12.11
N ALA A 77 -15.08 5.83 10.78
CA ALA A 77 -14.71 4.74 9.89
C ALA A 77 -13.30 4.21 10.20
N ALA A 78 -12.35 5.11 10.46
CA ALA A 78 -10.99 4.75 10.86
C ALA A 78 -10.96 4.01 12.20
N ILE A 79 -11.70 4.48 13.21
CA ILE A 79 -11.82 3.80 14.51
C ILE A 79 -12.43 2.41 14.34
N ALA A 80 -13.53 2.29 13.59
CA ALA A 80 -14.19 1.01 13.34
C ALA A 80 -13.21 0.01 12.72
N TYR A 81 -12.47 0.44 11.69
CA TYR A 81 -11.44 -0.35 11.06
C TYR A 81 -10.33 -0.79 12.03
N ASP A 82 -9.78 0.13 12.84
CA ASP A 82 -8.73 -0.17 13.81
C ASP A 82 -9.20 -1.16 14.90
N THR A 83 -10.50 -1.16 15.22
CA THR A 83 -11.11 -2.11 16.16
C THR A 83 -11.53 -3.44 15.51
N GLY A 84 -11.34 -3.60 14.20
CA GLY A 84 -11.70 -4.80 13.45
C GLY A 84 -13.19 -4.89 13.07
N ASP A 85 -13.98 -3.84 13.29
CA ASP A 85 -15.38 -3.78 12.82
C ASP A 85 -15.44 -3.29 11.38
N GLU A 86 -15.11 -4.18 10.45
CA GLU A 86 -14.99 -3.86 9.03
C GLU A 86 -16.31 -3.48 8.37
N GLU A 87 -17.43 -4.09 8.79
CA GLU A 87 -18.74 -3.76 8.24
C GLU A 87 -19.14 -2.34 8.63
N GLN A 88 -18.91 -1.95 9.88
CA GLN A 88 -19.12 -0.57 10.31
C GLN A 88 -18.16 0.38 9.59
N ALA A 89 -16.88 0.01 9.43
CA ALA A 89 -15.91 0.83 8.71
C ALA A 89 -16.35 1.10 7.27
N LEU A 90 -16.76 0.05 6.54
CA LEU A 90 -17.26 0.16 5.17
C LEU A 90 -18.52 1.02 5.09
N ALA A 91 -19.47 0.86 6.02
CA ALA A 91 -20.69 1.65 6.06
C ALA A 91 -20.41 3.14 6.30
N GLU A 92 -19.46 3.47 7.17
CA GLU A 92 -19.07 4.85 7.46
C GLU A 92 -18.29 5.45 6.28
N TYR A 93 -17.33 4.72 5.67
CA TYR A 93 -16.65 5.20 4.45
C TYR A 93 -17.63 5.45 3.31
N GLU A 94 -18.60 4.56 3.08
CA GLU A 94 -19.65 4.76 2.07
C GLU A 94 -20.50 5.99 2.38
N SER A 95 -20.81 6.22 3.66
CA SER A 95 -21.51 7.42 4.09
C SER A 95 -20.73 8.69 3.77
N VAL A 96 -19.40 8.71 3.93
CA VAL A 96 -18.56 9.83 3.50
C VAL A 96 -18.67 10.06 1.99
N LEU A 97 -18.57 8.98 1.19
CA LEU A 97 -18.65 9.07 -0.27
C LEU A 97 -20.02 9.56 -0.77
N LEU A 98 -21.10 9.27 -0.04
CA LEU A 98 -22.44 9.78 -0.34
C LEU A 98 -22.62 11.25 0.06
N LEU A 99 -21.97 11.69 1.13
CA LEU A 99 -22.01 13.07 1.60
C LEU A 99 -21.21 14.02 0.70
N LEU A 100 -20.10 13.53 0.13
CA LEU A 100 -19.18 14.32 -0.66
C LEU A 100 -19.49 14.17 -2.16
N SER A 101 -20.01 15.24 -2.76
CA SER A 101 -20.28 15.29 -4.20
C SER A 101 -19.06 15.64 -5.06
N ASP A 102 -18.00 16.18 -4.45
CA ASP A 102 -16.75 16.54 -5.12
C ASP A 102 -15.68 15.44 -4.93
N PRO A 103 -15.34 14.69 -5.99
CA PRO A 103 -14.30 13.68 -5.94
C PRO A 103 -12.89 14.23 -5.75
N ALA A 104 -12.68 15.54 -5.95
CA ALA A 104 -11.41 16.21 -5.66
C ALA A 104 -11.25 16.56 -4.18
N SER A 105 -12.27 16.34 -3.34
CA SER A 105 -12.17 16.54 -1.91
C SER A 105 -11.13 15.61 -1.27
N PRO A 106 -10.21 16.11 -0.43
CA PRO A 106 -9.26 15.27 0.30
C PRO A 106 -9.96 14.19 1.14
N ASP A 107 -11.12 14.49 1.72
CA ASP A 107 -11.90 13.56 2.53
C ASP A 107 -12.53 12.44 1.67
N TYR A 108 -12.87 12.74 0.42
CA TYR A 108 -13.37 11.74 -0.54
C TYR A 108 -12.27 10.74 -0.89
N ALA A 109 -11.07 11.25 -1.17
CA ALA A 109 -9.89 10.42 -1.38
C ALA A 109 -9.55 9.58 -0.14
N SER A 110 -9.64 10.17 1.06
CA SER A 110 -9.42 9.44 2.32
C SER A 110 -10.43 8.32 2.54
N ALA A 111 -11.70 8.54 2.20
CA ALA A 111 -12.73 7.52 2.33
C ALA A 111 -12.53 6.36 1.35
N LEU A 112 -12.20 6.64 0.09
CA LEU A 112 -11.83 5.60 -0.87
C LEU A 112 -10.58 4.83 -0.43
N TYR A 113 -9.56 5.53 0.05
CA TYR A 113 -8.33 4.91 0.53
C TYR A 113 -8.57 3.98 1.72
N GLY A 114 -9.34 4.44 2.72
CA GLY A 114 -9.72 3.64 3.88
C GLY A 114 -10.54 2.42 3.47
N LYS A 115 -11.55 2.60 2.61
CA LYS A 115 -12.35 1.50 2.04
C LYS A 115 -11.49 0.47 1.29
N GLY A 116 -10.51 0.94 0.51
CA GLY A 116 -9.59 0.08 -0.24
C GLY A 116 -8.76 -0.80 0.69
N ARG A 117 -8.27 -0.23 1.81
CA ARG A 117 -7.54 -1.00 2.84
C ARG A 117 -8.39 -2.10 3.46
N VAL A 118 -9.66 -1.83 3.77
CA VAL A 118 -10.57 -2.89 4.29
C VAL A 118 -10.63 -4.07 3.33
N TYR A 119 -10.83 -3.80 2.04
CA TYR A 119 -10.90 -4.88 1.03
C TYR A 119 -9.56 -5.55 0.79
N GLN A 120 -8.46 -4.83 0.89
CA GLN A 120 -7.12 -5.41 0.80
C GLN A 120 -6.87 -6.43 1.91
N ASP A 121 -7.28 -6.13 3.15
CA ASP A 121 -7.15 -7.06 4.28
C ASP A 121 -8.11 -8.25 4.16
N ARG A 122 -9.30 -8.04 3.58
CA ARG A 122 -10.21 -9.14 3.22
C ARG A 122 -9.57 -10.05 2.17
N TRP A 123 -8.96 -9.48 1.15
CA TRP A 123 -8.27 -10.23 0.11
C TRP A 123 -7.12 -11.07 0.68
N ALA A 124 -6.26 -10.47 1.51
CA ALA A 124 -5.16 -11.18 2.16
C ALA A 124 -5.66 -12.39 2.97
N ARG A 125 -6.72 -12.21 3.79
CA ARG A 125 -7.32 -13.32 4.54
C ARG A 125 -7.99 -14.35 3.63
N ALA A 126 -8.63 -13.93 2.54
CA ALA A 126 -9.26 -14.84 1.59
C ALA A 126 -8.25 -15.72 0.84
N MET A 127 -7.04 -15.21 0.61
CA MET A 127 -5.93 -15.99 0.03
C MET A 127 -5.42 -17.08 0.96
N ASP A 128 -5.41 -16.81 2.27
CA ASP A 128 -5.03 -17.78 3.29
C ASP A 128 -6.16 -18.77 3.65
N ASP A 129 -7.41 -18.45 3.29
CA ASP A 129 -8.57 -19.28 3.59
C ASP A 129 -8.77 -20.39 2.54
N ALA A 130 -8.26 -21.57 2.89
CA ALA A 130 -8.40 -22.79 2.08
C ALA A 130 -9.86 -23.26 1.90
N THR A 131 -10.82 -22.72 2.66
CA THR A 131 -12.24 -23.09 2.53
C THR A 131 -12.96 -22.35 1.41
N LEU A 132 -12.39 -21.22 0.94
CA LEU A 132 -12.97 -20.46 -0.15
C LEU A 132 -12.66 -21.11 -1.50
N THR A 133 -13.62 -20.99 -2.41
CA THR A 133 -13.45 -21.30 -3.83
C THR A 133 -12.67 -20.18 -4.54
N ASP A 134 -12.11 -20.47 -5.72
CA ASP A 134 -11.45 -19.46 -6.53
C ASP A 134 -12.40 -18.33 -6.94
N GLU A 135 -13.68 -18.64 -7.17
CA GLU A 135 -14.71 -17.64 -7.48
C GLU A 135 -14.96 -16.69 -6.30
N GLN A 136 -15.03 -17.23 -5.08
CA GLN A 136 -15.19 -16.41 -3.87
C GLN A 136 -13.95 -15.54 -3.62
N ARG A 137 -12.74 -16.10 -3.78
CA ARG A 137 -11.50 -15.32 -3.73
C ARG A 137 -11.51 -14.19 -4.76
N ARG A 138 -11.89 -14.51 -6.01
CA ARG A 138 -11.95 -13.53 -7.09
C ARG A 138 -12.94 -12.39 -6.81
N ALA A 139 -14.09 -12.69 -6.22
CA ALA A 139 -15.06 -11.66 -5.82
C ALA A 139 -14.47 -10.67 -4.80
N VAL A 140 -13.72 -11.15 -3.80
CA VAL A 140 -13.06 -10.29 -2.81
C VAL A 140 -11.97 -9.43 -3.46
N LEU A 141 -11.19 -10.00 -4.38
CA LEU A 141 -10.19 -9.26 -5.16
C LEU A 141 -10.84 -8.16 -6.02
N ASP A 142 -11.99 -8.45 -6.61
CA ASP A 142 -12.72 -7.51 -7.46
C ASP A 142 -13.22 -6.29 -6.66
N ASP A 143 -13.65 -6.49 -5.41
CA ASP A 143 -14.02 -5.37 -4.52
C ASP A 143 -12.84 -4.43 -4.25
N ALA A 144 -11.66 -4.99 -3.91
CA ALA A 144 -10.44 -4.20 -3.71
C ALA A 144 -10.04 -3.46 -4.99
N ARG A 145 -10.06 -4.17 -6.13
CA ARG A 145 -9.72 -3.62 -7.43
C ARG A 145 -10.55 -2.38 -7.76
N VAL A 146 -11.88 -2.48 -7.69
CA VAL A 146 -12.78 -1.37 -8.07
C VAL A 146 -12.50 -0.11 -7.24
N VAL A 147 -12.20 -0.26 -5.96
CA VAL A 147 -11.91 0.88 -5.08
C VAL A 147 -10.58 1.53 -5.44
N TRP A 148 -9.53 0.74 -5.67
CA TRP A 148 -8.20 1.27 -6.03
C TRP A 148 -8.19 1.91 -7.42
N GLU A 149 -8.86 1.31 -8.40
CA GLU A 149 -9.04 1.91 -9.73
C GLU A 149 -9.76 3.27 -9.62
N ASN A 150 -10.82 3.34 -8.81
CA ASN A 150 -11.57 4.58 -8.61
C ASN A 150 -10.68 5.65 -7.96
N LEU A 151 -9.96 5.32 -6.89
CA LEU A 151 -9.05 6.26 -6.23
C LEU A 151 -7.98 6.78 -7.20
N ALA A 152 -7.32 5.88 -7.94
CA ALA A 152 -6.30 6.24 -8.91
C ALA A 152 -6.85 7.05 -10.10
N PHE A 153 -8.13 6.92 -10.41
CA PHE A 153 -8.81 7.72 -11.43
C PHE A 153 -9.18 9.12 -10.93
N LYS A 154 -9.54 9.26 -9.65
CA LYS A 154 -9.96 10.55 -9.07
C LYS A 154 -8.80 11.47 -8.71
N LEU A 155 -7.66 10.90 -8.31
CA LEU A 155 -6.50 11.70 -7.90
C LEU A 155 -5.79 12.31 -9.12
N ASP A 156 -5.55 13.63 -9.08
CA ASP A 156 -4.77 14.35 -10.09
C ASP A 156 -3.27 14.11 -9.87
N PRO A 157 -2.54 13.57 -10.87
CA PRO A 157 -1.08 13.44 -10.80
C PRO A 157 -0.33 14.73 -10.47
N LYS A 158 -0.87 15.90 -10.86
CA LYS A 158 -0.27 17.21 -10.55
C LYS A 158 -0.59 17.70 -9.14
N GLY A 159 -1.54 17.06 -8.46
CA GLY A 159 -1.91 17.37 -7.08
C GLY A 159 -0.82 16.98 -6.08
N GLY A 160 0.00 15.97 -6.43
CA GLY A 160 1.10 15.49 -5.57
C GLY A 160 0.64 14.65 -4.37
N ASP A 161 -0.62 14.20 -4.36
CA ASP A 161 -1.15 13.35 -3.30
C ASP A 161 -0.40 11.99 -3.29
N PRO A 162 0.33 11.64 -2.21
CA PRO A 162 1.13 10.41 -2.16
C PRO A 162 0.27 9.15 -2.31
N ARG A 163 -1.02 9.21 -1.96
CA ARG A 163 -1.96 8.08 -2.11
C ARG A 163 -2.19 7.69 -3.57
N LEU A 164 -1.88 8.56 -4.53
CA LEU A 164 -1.96 8.21 -5.94
C LEU A 164 -0.98 7.11 -6.31
N ALA A 165 0.26 7.17 -5.79
CA ALA A 165 1.27 6.16 -6.05
C ALA A 165 0.79 4.79 -5.57
N GLU A 166 0.28 4.75 -4.35
CA GLU A 166 -0.21 3.52 -3.72
C GLU A 166 -1.48 3.00 -4.41
N ALA A 167 -2.43 3.87 -4.77
CA ALA A 167 -3.63 3.47 -5.49
C ALA A 167 -3.30 2.86 -6.86
N LEU A 168 -2.37 3.44 -7.62
CA LEU A 168 -1.89 2.89 -8.88
C LEU A 168 -1.21 1.53 -8.66
N TYR A 169 -0.37 1.42 -7.64
CA TYR A 169 0.31 0.18 -7.30
C TYR A 169 -0.69 -0.92 -6.96
N LEU A 170 -1.61 -0.68 -6.03
CA LEU A 170 -2.59 -1.66 -5.56
C LEU A 170 -3.62 -2.03 -6.64
N ALA A 171 -4.03 -1.09 -7.50
CA ALA A 171 -4.83 -1.42 -8.69
C ALA A 171 -4.04 -2.34 -9.65
N GLY A 172 -2.76 -2.05 -9.86
CA GLY A 172 -1.86 -2.89 -10.65
C GLY A 172 -1.72 -4.30 -10.09
N ILE A 173 -1.49 -4.43 -8.79
CA ILE A 173 -1.44 -5.73 -8.09
C ILE A 173 -2.76 -6.48 -8.23
N ALA A 174 -3.91 -5.81 -8.07
CA ALA A 174 -5.20 -6.47 -8.18
C ALA A 174 -5.48 -7.04 -9.58
N HIS A 175 -5.00 -6.37 -10.64
CA HIS A 175 -5.03 -6.93 -11.99
C HIS A 175 -4.01 -8.05 -12.20
N LEU A 176 -2.82 -7.95 -11.61
CA LEU A 176 -1.77 -8.96 -11.68
C LEU A 176 -2.26 -10.29 -11.09
N GLU A 177 -2.78 -10.25 -9.87
CA GLU A 177 -3.41 -11.39 -9.18
C GLU A 177 -4.61 -11.94 -9.96
N GLY A 178 -5.28 -11.07 -10.70
CA GLY A 178 -6.39 -11.43 -11.59
C GLY A 178 -6.00 -12.06 -12.92
N GLY A 179 -4.71 -12.18 -13.22
CA GLY A 179 -4.21 -12.63 -14.53
C GLY A 179 -4.39 -11.61 -15.67
N GLU A 180 -4.76 -10.36 -15.35
CA GLU A 180 -4.98 -9.28 -16.33
C GLU A 180 -3.69 -8.49 -16.54
N TYR A 181 -2.62 -9.17 -16.99
CA TYR A 181 -1.26 -8.63 -17.02
C TYR A 181 -1.13 -7.31 -17.77
N ALA A 182 -1.79 -7.16 -18.93
CA ALA A 182 -1.75 -5.89 -19.68
C ALA A 182 -2.30 -4.71 -18.88
N LYS A 183 -3.43 -4.88 -18.18
CA LYS A 183 -3.99 -3.81 -17.35
C LYS A 183 -3.14 -3.54 -16.12
N ALA A 184 -2.55 -4.58 -15.52
CA ALA A 184 -1.61 -4.39 -14.41
C ALA A 184 -0.48 -3.42 -14.81
N ARG A 185 0.10 -3.62 -16.00
CA ARG A 185 1.15 -2.72 -16.53
C ARG A 185 0.64 -1.30 -16.77
N ASP A 186 -0.54 -1.15 -17.36
CA ASP A 186 -1.15 0.18 -17.59
C ASP A 186 -1.22 1.03 -16.30
N TYR A 187 -1.50 0.41 -15.15
CA TYR A 187 -1.50 1.08 -13.85
C TYR A 187 -0.09 1.32 -13.31
N LEU A 188 0.77 0.32 -13.34
CA LEU A 188 2.12 0.38 -12.77
C LEU A 188 3.02 1.39 -13.50
N GLU A 189 2.94 1.46 -14.83
CA GLU A 189 3.71 2.40 -15.66
C GLU A 189 3.34 3.87 -15.41
N ARG A 190 2.17 4.15 -14.82
CA ARG A 190 1.73 5.52 -14.49
C ARG A 190 2.39 6.09 -13.24
N ILE A 191 3.05 5.28 -12.41
CA ILE A 191 3.64 5.71 -11.15
C ILE A 191 4.82 6.66 -11.38
N GLY A 192 5.72 6.33 -12.31
CA GLY A 192 6.87 7.18 -12.65
C GLY A 192 6.46 8.58 -13.13
N PRO A 193 5.59 8.72 -14.15
CA PRO A 193 5.06 10.02 -14.57
C PRO A 193 4.33 10.79 -13.47
N ALA A 194 3.59 10.09 -12.59
CA ALA A 194 2.91 10.72 -11.46
C ALA A 194 3.91 11.29 -10.44
N ARG A 195 4.99 10.55 -10.14
CA ARG A 195 6.07 11.03 -9.27
C ARG A 195 6.74 12.28 -9.84
N GLU A 196 7.06 12.28 -11.13
CA GLU A 196 7.71 13.43 -11.77
C GLU A 196 6.80 14.68 -11.75
N ALA A 197 5.49 14.49 -11.96
CA ALA A 197 4.52 15.57 -11.82
C ALA A 197 4.47 16.12 -10.38
N ALA A 198 4.51 15.23 -9.37
CA ALA A 198 4.52 15.58 -7.95
C ALA A 198 5.82 16.30 -7.51
N ARG A 199 6.97 15.94 -8.11
CA ARG A 199 8.29 16.51 -7.76
C ARG A 199 8.37 18.03 -7.91
N SER A 200 7.49 18.63 -8.72
CA SER A 200 7.36 20.07 -8.87
C SER A 200 6.85 20.82 -7.62
N LYS A 201 6.54 20.10 -6.52
CA LYS A 201 5.86 20.64 -5.32
C LYS A 201 6.69 20.69 -4.03
N ASP A 202 8.01 20.52 -4.10
CA ASP A 202 8.89 20.50 -2.92
C ASP A 202 8.44 19.48 -1.86
N LEU A 203 8.24 18.22 -2.28
CA LEU A 203 7.87 17.10 -1.40
C LEU A 203 8.79 17.01 -0.17
N THR A 204 8.23 16.71 0.99
CA THR A 204 9.00 16.43 2.21
C THR A 204 9.88 15.19 2.03
N PRO A 205 10.98 15.03 2.80
CA PRO A 205 11.81 13.83 2.73
C PRO A 205 11.02 12.53 2.98
N GLU A 206 9.99 12.58 3.82
CA GLU A 206 9.11 11.44 4.11
C GLU A 206 8.26 11.07 2.89
N GLU A 207 7.58 12.04 2.27
CA GLU A 207 6.83 11.81 1.04
C GLU A 207 7.76 11.32 -0.09
N GLN A 208 8.97 11.86 -0.21
CA GLN A 208 9.95 11.37 -1.19
C GLN A 208 10.35 9.92 -0.95
N ALA A 209 10.50 9.50 0.31
CA ALA A 209 10.80 8.12 0.67
C ALA A 209 9.62 7.20 0.33
N GLU A 210 8.38 7.61 0.63
CA GLU A 210 7.17 6.85 0.31
C GLU A 210 6.99 6.64 -1.20
N TRP A 211 7.21 7.69 -2.01
CA TRP A 211 7.23 7.58 -3.47
C TRP A 211 8.31 6.61 -3.97
N THR A 212 9.52 6.69 -3.41
CA THR A 212 10.64 5.83 -3.80
C THR A 212 10.36 4.36 -3.47
N SER A 213 9.84 4.09 -2.27
CA SER A 213 9.44 2.75 -1.85
C SER A 213 8.34 2.18 -2.77
N THR A 214 7.35 3.01 -3.12
CA THR A 214 6.26 2.58 -4.01
C THR A 214 6.74 2.33 -5.44
N GLU A 215 7.66 3.13 -5.95
CA GLU A 215 8.26 2.93 -7.27
C GLU A 215 9.08 1.64 -7.34
N LEU A 216 9.84 1.31 -6.29
CA LEU A 216 10.57 0.05 -6.20
C LEU A 216 9.62 -1.15 -6.27
N ARG A 217 8.57 -1.15 -5.44
CA ARG A 217 7.54 -2.20 -5.44
C ARG A 217 6.85 -2.30 -6.80
N ALA A 218 6.55 -1.17 -7.43
CA ALA A 218 5.91 -1.13 -8.74
C ALA A 218 6.80 -1.66 -9.85
N ALA A 219 8.09 -1.34 -9.86
CA ALA A 219 9.04 -1.87 -10.83
C ALA A 219 9.13 -3.40 -10.74
N HIS A 220 9.14 -3.95 -9.52
CA HIS A 220 9.10 -5.39 -9.31
C HIS A 220 7.79 -6.02 -9.84
N ALA A 221 6.63 -5.45 -9.49
CA ALA A 221 5.33 -5.92 -9.97
C ALA A 221 5.19 -5.81 -11.51
N LEU A 222 5.81 -4.78 -12.11
CA LEU A 222 5.80 -4.59 -13.56
C LEU A 222 6.63 -5.68 -14.26
N ALA A 223 7.80 -5.99 -13.70
CA ALA A 223 8.66 -7.07 -14.17
C ALA A 223 7.95 -8.44 -14.04
N GLU A 224 7.30 -8.69 -12.91
CA GLU A 224 6.51 -9.91 -12.68
C GLU A 224 5.34 -10.03 -13.66
N SER A 225 4.66 -8.92 -13.95
CA SER A 225 3.61 -8.90 -14.97
C SER A 225 4.10 -9.33 -16.35
N PHE A 226 5.26 -8.85 -16.80
CA PHE A 226 5.87 -9.31 -18.06
C PHE A 226 6.29 -10.78 -17.98
N PHE A 227 6.84 -11.22 -16.85
CA PHE A 227 7.26 -12.60 -16.65
C PHE A 227 6.08 -13.59 -16.75
N LEU A 228 4.98 -13.30 -16.04
CA LEU A 228 3.77 -14.13 -16.04
C LEU A 228 3.07 -14.14 -17.42
N ASP A 229 3.18 -13.04 -18.17
CA ASP A 229 2.73 -12.93 -19.56
C ASP A 229 3.67 -13.64 -20.57
N GLY A 230 4.73 -14.31 -20.10
CA GLY A 230 5.71 -15.01 -20.93
C GLY A 230 6.68 -14.08 -21.70
N ARG A 231 6.63 -12.78 -21.43
CA ARG A 231 7.45 -11.74 -22.07
C ARG A 231 8.78 -11.54 -21.33
N TYR A 232 9.57 -12.60 -21.25
CA TYR A 232 10.79 -12.63 -20.44
C TYR A 232 11.82 -11.56 -20.84
N ALA A 233 11.95 -11.26 -22.13
CA ALA A 233 12.85 -10.22 -22.61
C ALA A 233 12.46 -8.81 -22.12
N ASP A 234 11.16 -8.57 -21.94
CA ASP A 234 10.63 -7.29 -21.45
C ASP A 234 10.68 -7.19 -19.92
N ALA A 235 10.62 -8.33 -19.22
CA ALA A 235 10.75 -8.39 -17.75
C ALA A 235 12.16 -8.01 -17.26
N ILE A 236 13.20 -8.39 -18.01
CA ILE A 236 14.61 -8.16 -17.66
C ILE A 236 14.94 -6.68 -17.35
N PRO A 237 14.70 -5.71 -18.26
CA PRO A 237 15.02 -4.32 -17.98
C PRO A 237 14.24 -3.74 -16.80
N MET A 238 13.07 -4.31 -16.48
CA MET A 238 12.27 -3.87 -15.33
C MET A 238 12.87 -4.37 -14.01
N TYR A 239 13.32 -5.64 -13.95
CA TYR A 239 14.06 -6.13 -12.80
C TYR A 239 15.40 -5.40 -12.61
N GLU A 240 16.12 -5.09 -13.69
CA GLU A 240 17.36 -4.30 -13.63
C GLU A 240 17.10 -2.89 -13.09
N ALA A 241 16.00 -2.25 -13.49
CA ALA A 241 15.59 -0.95 -12.96
C ALA A 241 15.27 -1.03 -11.46
N ALA A 242 14.56 -2.07 -10.99
CA ALA A 242 14.29 -2.27 -9.57
C ALA A 242 15.59 -2.41 -8.75
N ILE A 243 16.57 -3.17 -9.25
CA ILE A 243 17.90 -3.32 -8.61
C ILE A 243 18.67 -1.99 -8.57
N ALA A 244 18.51 -1.15 -9.58
CA ALA A 244 19.18 0.15 -9.64
C ALA A 244 18.55 1.20 -8.70
N LEU A 245 17.27 1.06 -8.36
CA LEU A 245 16.56 1.98 -7.46
C LEU A 245 17.01 1.84 -6.01
N ASP A 246 17.16 0.60 -5.56
CA ASP A 246 17.71 0.28 -4.25
C ASP A 246 18.59 -0.95 -4.39
N ASN A 247 19.91 -0.77 -4.23
CA ASN A 247 20.89 -1.84 -4.35
C ASN A 247 21.20 -2.54 -2.99
N ASP A 248 20.68 -1.99 -1.89
CA ASP A 248 20.93 -2.47 -0.54
C ASP A 248 19.71 -3.19 0.07
N SER A 249 18.52 -3.06 -0.54
CA SER A 249 17.33 -3.81 -0.14
C SER A 249 17.56 -5.34 -0.14
N PRO A 250 17.11 -6.06 0.90
CA PRO A 250 17.10 -7.51 0.91
C PRO A 250 16.36 -8.14 -0.28
N GLU A 251 15.36 -7.45 -0.83
CA GLU A 251 14.47 -7.95 -1.90
C GLU A 251 15.20 -8.14 -3.24
N ILE A 252 16.38 -7.53 -3.39
CA ILE A 252 17.21 -7.65 -4.61
C ILE A 252 17.67 -9.08 -4.85
N ALA A 253 17.83 -9.88 -3.81
CA ALA A 253 18.08 -11.30 -3.99
C ALA A 253 16.96 -11.94 -4.82
N LEU A 254 15.70 -11.60 -4.55
CA LEU A 254 14.54 -12.08 -5.31
C LEU A 254 14.55 -11.52 -6.74
N ALA A 255 14.90 -10.25 -6.94
CA ALA A 255 15.04 -9.69 -8.28
C ALA A 255 16.09 -10.46 -9.13
N HIS A 256 17.23 -10.83 -8.54
CA HIS A 256 18.22 -11.69 -9.20
C HIS A 256 17.71 -13.12 -9.43
N HIS A 257 16.92 -13.68 -8.51
CA HIS A 257 16.26 -14.96 -8.74
C HIS A 257 15.39 -14.92 -10.00
N GLN A 258 14.56 -13.88 -10.11
CA GLN A 258 13.64 -13.69 -11.23
C GLN A 258 14.35 -13.38 -12.53
N LEU A 259 15.41 -12.56 -12.52
CA LEU A 259 16.30 -12.37 -13.68
C LEU A 259 16.88 -13.70 -14.14
N GLY A 260 17.34 -14.54 -13.22
CA GLY A 260 17.85 -15.86 -13.55
C GLY A 260 16.81 -16.74 -14.24
N LEU A 261 15.54 -16.69 -13.78
CA LEU A 261 14.42 -17.37 -14.45
C LEU A 261 14.14 -16.79 -15.83
N CYS A 262 14.15 -15.47 -16.01
CA CYS A 262 13.96 -14.82 -17.32
C CYS A 262 15.02 -15.31 -18.31
N TRP A 263 16.30 -15.24 -17.93
CA TRP A 263 17.40 -15.69 -18.78
C TRP A 263 17.35 -17.19 -19.07
N PHE A 264 16.96 -18.00 -18.08
CA PHE A 264 16.75 -19.43 -18.28
C PHE A 264 15.66 -19.70 -19.31
N ARG A 265 14.54 -18.97 -19.27
CA ARG A 265 13.44 -19.10 -20.24
C ARG A 265 13.82 -18.62 -21.63
N LEU A 266 14.82 -17.75 -21.74
CA LEU A 266 15.42 -17.31 -23.01
C LEU A 266 16.61 -18.21 -23.45
N ASP A 267 16.85 -19.33 -22.77
CA ASP A 267 17.96 -20.26 -23.01
C ASP A 267 19.37 -19.64 -22.87
N ASP A 268 19.51 -18.46 -22.24
CA ASP A 268 20.82 -17.92 -21.83
C ASP A 268 21.19 -18.46 -20.45
N PHE A 269 21.62 -19.72 -20.42
CA PHE A 269 22.01 -20.41 -19.19
C PHE A 269 23.22 -19.77 -18.49
N ALA A 270 24.07 -19.05 -19.22
CA ALA A 270 25.20 -18.34 -18.63
C ALA A 270 24.72 -17.12 -17.85
N ALA A 271 23.79 -16.33 -18.41
CA ALA A 271 23.17 -15.22 -17.70
C ALA A 271 22.28 -15.69 -16.54
N ALA A 272 21.57 -16.80 -16.71
CA ALA A 272 20.80 -17.43 -15.64
C ALA A 272 21.68 -17.80 -14.44
N ARG A 273 22.79 -18.51 -14.71
CA ARG A 273 23.77 -18.91 -13.69
C ARG A 273 24.30 -17.71 -12.92
N ARG A 274 24.77 -16.68 -13.64
CA ARG A 274 25.32 -15.47 -13.03
C ARG A 274 24.33 -14.82 -12.06
N ASN A 275 23.07 -14.67 -12.48
CA ASN A 275 22.06 -14.05 -11.64
C ASN A 275 21.72 -14.88 -10.39
N TRP A 276 21.59 -16.20 -10.53
CA TRP A 276 21.37 -17.08 -9.38
C TRP A 276 22.57 -17.12 -8.42
N GLU A 277 23.80 -17.06 -8.92
CA GLU A 277 24.99 -16.94 -8.08
C GLU A 277 25.01 -15.62 -7.29
N ILE A 278 24.62 -14.51 -7.91
CA ILE A 278 24.50 -13.20 -7.22
C ILE A 278 23.40 -13.25 -6.15
N GLY A 279 22.20 -13.74 -6.50
CA GLY A 279 21.09 -13.87 -5.56
C GLY A 279 21.45 -14.74 -4.35
N ARG A 280 22.12 -15.88 -4.61
CA ARG A 280 22.65 -16.77 -3.58
C ARG A 280 23.67 -16.09 -2.67
N ALA A 281 24.62 -15.36 -3.24
CA ALA A 281 25.64 -14.65 -2.47
C ALA A 281 25.01 -13.58 -1.56
N ARG A 282 23.99 -12.86 -2.05
CA ARG A 282 23.23 -11.89 -1.26
C ARG A 282 22.49 -12.55 -0.09
N VAL A 283 21.72 -13.61 -0.35
CA VAL A 283 21.03 -14.37 0.72
C VAL A 283 22.01 -14.87 1.77
N ASN A 284 23.16 -15.39 1.36
CA ASN A 284 24.17 -15.88 2.29
C ASN A 284 24.66 -14.77 3.24
N ALA A 285 24.79 -13.54 2.71
CA ALA A 285 25.26 -12.36 3.45
C ALA A 285 24.19 -11.69 4.33
N MET A 286 22.90 -12.02 4.17
CA MET A 286 21.82 -11.41 4.96
C MET A 286 21.87 -11.78 6.44
N SER A 287 21.43 -10.88 7.31
CA SER A 287 21.10 -11.20 8.71
C SER A 287 19.73 -11.91 8.82
N ASP A 288 19.42 -12.45 9.99
CA ASP A 288 18.10 -13.03 10.26
C ASP A 288 16.99 -11.97 10.21
N GLU A 289 17.29 -10.72 10.60
CA GLU A 289 16.35 -9.60 10.46
C GLU A 289 16.06 -9.30 8.97
N GLN A 290 17.09 -9.21 8.14
CA GLN A 290 16.93 -8.96 6.70
C GLN A 290 16.17 -10.08 5.98
N LEU A 291 16.33 -11.34 6.43
CA LEU A 291 15.54 -12.46 5.91
C LEU A 291 14.07 -12.39 6.33
N ALA A 292 13.78 -11.88 7.53
CA ALA A 292 12.42 -11.71 8.02
C ALA A 292 11.65 -10.60 7.26
N GLU A 293 12.37 -9.69 6.62
CA GLU A 293 11.82 -8.62 5.77
C GLU A 293 11.43 -9.10 4.36
N LEU A 294 11.90 -10.29 3.93
CA LEU A 294 11.53 -10.82 2.62
C LEU A 294 10.03 -11.13 2.54
N PRO A 295 9.37 -10.87 1.38
CA PRO A 295 7.95 -11.17 1.17
C PRO A 295 7.59 -12.64 1.44
N VAL A 296 8.50 -13.55 1.10
CA VAL A 296 8.36 -14.99 1.34
C VAL A 296 9.23 -15.37 2.53
N ARG A 297 8.58 -15.49 3.71
CA ARG A 297 9.24 -15.84 4.97
C ARG A 297 9.70 -17.30 4.96
N GLN A 298 10.94 -17.49 4.55
CA GLN A 298 11.64 -18.77 4.55
C GLN A 298 13.00 -18.58 5.19
N ASP A 299 13.55 -19.64 5.76
CA ASP A 299 14.88 -19.57 6.35
C ASP A 299 15.98 -19.44 5.29
N LYS A 300 17.19 -19.06 5.75
CA LYS A 300 18.36 -18.95 4.88
C LYS A 300 18.64 -20.25 4.12
N ALA A 301 18.43 -21.39 4.76
CA ALA A 301 18.77 -22.70 4.20
C ALA A 301 17.88 -23.03 3.00
N PHE A 302 16.57 -22.74 3.09
CA PHE A 302 15.62 -22.87 1.99
C PHE A 302 16.09 -22.11 0.75
N TRP A 303 16.43 -20.82 0.91
CA TRP A 303 16.85 -19.99 -0.22
C TRP A 303 18.17 -20.46 -0.84
N LEU A 304 19.16 -20.82 -0.01
CA LEU A 304 20.44 -21.34 -0.51
C LEU A 304 20.25 -22.66 -1.27
N GLN A 305 19.43 -23.56 -0.74
CA GLN A 305 19.06 -24.81 -1.42
C GLN A 305 18.36 -24.53 -2.75
N LEU A 306 17.40 -23.59 -2.79
CA LEU A 306 16.71 -23.21 -4.02
C LEU A 306 17.71 -22.75 -5.09
N TYR A 307 18.67 -21.88 -4.75
CA TYR A 307 19.69 -21.44 -5.71
C TYR A 307 20.60 -22.59 -6.14
N ASP A 308 21.05 -23.44 -5.21
CA ASP A 308 21.91 -24.58 -5.52
C ASP A 308 21.21 -25.55 -6.49
N GLU A 309 19.92 -25.82 -6.29
CA GLU A 309 19.11 -26.65 -7.18
C GLU A 309 18.97 -26.02 -8.57
N LYS A 310 18.68 -24.70 -8.64
CA LYS A 310 18.56 -23.99 -9.93
C LYS A 310 19.87 -24.00 -10.70
N ILE A 311 20.99 -23.71 -10.03
CA ILE A 311 22.33 -23.68 -10.62
C ILE A 311 22.74 -25.08 -11.10
N ALA A 312 22.52 -26.13 -10.30
CA ALA A 312 22.84 -27.50 -10.67
C ALA A 312 22.01 -27.98 -11.86
N ALA A 313 20.75 -27.58 -11.93
CA ALA A 313 19.86 -27.99 -13.01
C ALA A 313 20.16 -27.30 -14.36
N LEU A 314 21.04 -26.30 -14.41
CA LEU A 314 21.58 -25.77 -15.67
C LEU A 314 22.49 -26.77 -16.40
N ASP A 315 23.01 -27.78 -15.71
CA ASP A 315 23.82 -28.83 -16.32
C ASP A 315 22.95 -29.87 -17.05
N GLU A 316 21.65 -29.92 -16.72
CA GLU A 316 20.61 -30.73 -17.38
C GLU A 316 19.30 -29.93 -17.56
N PRO A 317 19.27 -28.90 -18.43
CA PRO A 317 18.21 -27.90 -18.46
C PRO A 317 16.83 -28.46 -18.84
N GLU A 318 16.78 -29.62 -19.50
CA GLU A 318 15.52 -30.33 -19.80
C GLU A 318 14.73 -30.71 -18.54
N ARG A 319 15.39 -30.87 -17.37
CA ARG A 319 14.73 -31.17 -16.10
C ARG A 319 13.91 -29.99 -15.54
N LEU A 320 14.27 -28.75 -15.91
CA LEU A 320 13.62 -27.51 -15.46
C LEU A 320 12.50 -27.03 -16.37
N ARG A 321 12.31 -27.64 -17.55
CA ARG A 321 11.29 -27.27 -18.54
C ARG A 321 9.90 -27.86 -18.26
N LYS A 322 9.65 -28.46 -17.09
CA LYS A 322 8.29 -28.91 -16.75
C LYS A 322 7.35 -27.70 -16.59
N PRO A 323 6.11 -27.81 -17.10
CA PRO A 323 5.15 -26.71 -17.15
C PRO A 323 4.83 -26.13 -15.79
#